data_AF-A0A960RTM2-F1
#
_entry.id   AF-A0A960RTM2-F1
#
_cell.length_a   1.000
_cell.length_b   1.000
_cell.length_c   1.000
_cell.angle_alpha   90.00
_cell.angle_beta   90.00
_cell.angle_gamma   90.00
#
_symmetry.space_group_name_H-M   'P 1'
#
loop_
_entity.id
_entity.type
_entity.pdbx_description
1 polymer ?
#
loop_
_entity_poly.entity_id
_entity_poly.type
_entity_poly.pdbx_seq_one_letter_code
_entity_poly.pdbx_strand_id
1 'polypeptide(L)'
;MQKEQRYISSYHHNDCLLFQFLLAEFLCAYKELPQLKSLYRELAEGCEQKKQRRLYKKLAISLEALSGTTQEYMRIFSWNQNGGFLKKIMTYSTQLSDITASKNADALKVQRYANKAWVHCLHCHDLLLLRNKQTEKDKKELLSALEEIQKSLKMLARVAVAMITEYQDDENVLFFILRHKEQFDKLFGKRFVSKLFSKLFPKGLSNGKRFLIRRYKKRGFDDLEPIIAQKITELETA
;
A
#
# COMPACT_ATOMS: atom_id res chain seq x y z
N MET A 1 -3.63 -23.23 35.52
CA MET A 1 -3.86 -22.20 34.48
C MET A 1 -2.85 -22.39 33.37
N GLN A 2 -3.21 -23.12 32.31
CA GLN A 2 -2.38 -23.24 31.11
C GLN A 2 -2.48 -21.93 30.33
N LYS A 3 -1.34 -21.26 30.11
CA LYS A 3 -1.26 -20.14 29.18
C LYS A 3 -1.35 -20.71 27.78
N GLU A 4 -2.48 -20.49 27.10
CA GLU A 4 -2.56 -20.66 25.66
C GLU A 4 -1.52 -19.74 25.00
N GLN A 5 -0.37 -20.30 24.63
CA GLN A 5 0.51 -19.67 23.66
C GLN A 5 -0.22 -19.71 22.32
N ARG A 6 -0.94 -18.63 22.02
CA ARG A 6 -1.36 -18.34 20.65
C ARG A 6 -0.08 -18.32 19.82
N TYR A 7 0.06 -19.29 18.91
CA TYR A 7 1.07 -19.29 17.86
C TYR A 7 0.84 -18.05 16.98
N ILE A 8 1.35 -16.91 17.42
CA ILE A 8 1.47 -15.72 16.57
C ILE A 8 2.53 -16.11 15.54
N SER A 9 2.09 -16.24 14.29
CA SER A 9 2.92 -16.58 13.13
C SER A 9 4.25 -15.82 13.18
N SER A 10 5.37 -16.55 13.12
CA SER A 10 6.73 -16.03 13.34
C SER A 10 7.10 -14.84 12.44
N TYR A 11 6.44 -14.73 11.28
CA TYR A 11 6.60 -13.63 10.32
C TYR A 11 6.20 -12.25 10.86
N HIS A 12 5.34 -12.17 11.88
CA HIS A 12 4.91 -10.89 12.46
C HIS A 12 5.98 -10.20 13.31
N HIS A 13 7.06 -10.87 13.64
CA HIS A 13 8.14 -10.29 14.45
C HIS A 13 9.25 -9.68 13.59
N ASN A 14 9.14 -9.80 12.26
CA ASN A 14 10.09 -9.24 11.32
C ASN A 14 9.51 -7.96 10.70
N ASP A 15 10.00 -6.82 11.17
CA ASP A 15 9.58 -5.48 10.73
C ASP A 15 9.87 -5.24 9.24
N CYS A 16 10.97 -5.77 8.72
CA CYS A 16 11.34 -5.66 7.31
C CYS A 16 10.32 -6.36 6.40
N LEU A 17 9.88 -7.56 6.78
CA LEU A 17 8.87 -8.32 6.04
C LEU A 17 7.49 -7.64 6.11
N LEU A 18 7.11 -7.14 7.29
CA LEU A 18 5.88 -6.36 7.44
C LEU A 18 5.89 -5.09 6.58
N PHE A 19 7.03 -4.39 6.53
CA PHE A 19 7.18 -3.22 5.68
C PHE A 19 7.10 -3.58 4.19
N GLN A 20 7.71 -4.69 3.76
CA GLN A 20 7.55 -5.19 2.39
C GLN A 20 6.08 -5.49 2.06
N PHE A 21 5.34 -6.16 2.95
CA PHE A 21 3.91 -6.42 2.74
C PHE A 21 3.09 -5.13 2.69
N LEU A 22 3.42 -4.15 3.54
CA LEU A 22 2.82 -2.82 3.50
C LEU A 22 3.04 -2.16 2.14
N LEU A 23 4.26 -2.17 1.60
CA LEU A 23 4.55 -1.64 0.27
C LEU A 23 3.77 -2.36 -0.82
N ALA A 24 3.66 -3.68 -0.75
CA ALA A 24 2.92 -4.48 -1.72
C ALA A 24 1.43 -4.11 -1.77
N GLU A 25 0.77 -4.09 -0.63
CA GLU A 25 -0.65 -3.72 -0.56
C GLU A 25 -0.86 -2.24 -0.90
N PHE A 26 0.09 -1.37 -0.55
CA PHE A 26 0.06 0.05 -0.93
C PHE A 26 0.12 0.25 -2.44
N LEU A 27 0.96 -0.49 -3.17
CA LEU A 27 0.98 -0.44 -4.64
C LEU A 27 -0.35 -0.89 -5.25
N CYS A 28 -1.01 -1.89 -4.66
CA CYS A 28 -2.35 -2.31 -5.06
C CYS A 28 -3.40 -1.22 -4.80
N ALA A 29 -3.43 -0.64 -3.59
CA ALA A 29 -4.33 0.46 -3.25
C ALA A 29 -4.11 1.68 -4.17
N TYR A 30 -2.86 2.00 -4.50
CA TYR A 30 -2.56 3.12 -5.38
C TYR A 30 -3.03 2.91 -6.81
N LYS A 31 -3.03 1.67 -7.31
CA LYS A 31 -3.56 1.34 -8.66
C LYS A 31 -5.06 1.60 -8.79
N GLU A 32 -5.81 1.55 -7.70
CA GLU A 32 -7.25 1.88 -7.68
C GLU A 32 -7.51 3.40 -7.74
N LEU A 33 -6.54 4.25 -7.34
CA LEU A 33 -6.76 5.71 -7.26
C LEU A 33 -7.13 6.37 -8.59
N PRO A 34 -6.49 6.07 -9.74
CA PRO A 34 -6.91 6.62 -11.03
C PRO A 34 -8.36 6.29 -11.38
N GLN A 35 -8.80 5.06 -11.08
CA GLN A 35 -10.18 4.63 -11.31
C GLN A 35 -11.15 5.40 -10.42
N LEU A 36 -10.86 5.52 -9.12
CA LEU A 36 -11.66 6.34 -8.20
C LEU A 36 -11.73 7.80 -8.65
N LYS A 37 -10.62 8.38 -9.11
CA LYS A 37 -10.58 9.76 -9.61
C LYS A 37 -11.43 9.95 -10.86
N SER A 38 -11.44 8.97 -11.77
CA SER A 38 -12.30 8.99 -12.96
C SER A 38 -13.78 8.93 -12.56
N LEU A 39 -14.14 7.97 -11.71
CA LEU A 39 -15.52 7.80 -11.23
C LEU A 39 -16.03 9.02 -10.47
N TYR A 40 -15.16 9.62 -9.64
CA TYR A 40 -15.42 10.88 -8.95
C TYR A 40 -15.78 12.00 -9.94
N ARG A 41 -14.98 12.20 -11.00
CA ARG A 41 -15.20 13.27 -11.98
C ARG A 41 -16.52 13.08 -12.72
N GLU A 42 -16.77 11.85 -13.18
CA GLU A 42 -18.00 11.52 -13.90
C GLU A 42 -19.26 11.64 -13.01
N LEU A 43 -19.15 11.39 -11.70
CA LEU A 43 -20.25 11.62 -10.76
C LEU A 43 -20.48 13.11 -10.49
N ALA A 44 -19.41 13.89 -10.40
CA ALA A 44 -19.47 15.33 -10.13
C ALA A 44 -20.05 16.14 -11.31
N GLU A 45 -19.79 15.72 -12.55
CA GLU A 45 -20.30 16.38 -13.77
C GLU A 45 -21.81 16.22 -13.97
N GLY A 46 -22.45 15.34 -13.20
CA GLY A 46 -23.87 15.00 -13.36
C GLY A 46 -24.10 14.10 -14.58
N CYS A 47 -25.02 13.13 -14.46
CA CYS A 47 -25.36 12.26 -15.59
C CYS A 47 -26.77 11.68 -15.47
N GLU A 48 -27.26 11.14 -16.58
CA GLU A 48 -28.52 10.40 -16.63
C GLU A 48 -28.56 9.29 -15.58
N GLN A 49 -29.75 9.05 -15.00
CA GLN A 49 -29.95 8.12 -13.89
C GLN A 49 -29.41 6.69 -14.17
N LYS A 50 -29.52 6.20 -15.42
CA LYS A 50 -28.99 4.89 -15.83
C LYS A 50 -27.45 4.86 -15.82
N LYS A 51 -26.80 5.92 -16.29
CA LYS A 51 -25.33 6.08 -16.22
C LYS A 51 -24.88 6.21 -14.77
N GLN A 52 -25.59 6.99 -13.97
CA GLN A 52 -25.31 7.19 -12.56
C GLN A 52 -25.33 5.87 -11.76
N ARG A 53 -26.36 5.02 -11.97
CA ARG A 53 -26.42 3.68 -11.36
C ARG A 53 -25.22 2.80 -11.73
N ARG A 54 -24.76 2.86 -12.98
CA ARG A 54 -23.56 2.14 -13.43
C ARG A 54 -22.29 2.68 -12.76
N LEU A 55 -22.16 3.99 -12.61
CA LEU A 55 -21.03 4.62 -11.92
C LEU A 55 -20.99 4.22 -10.45
N TYR A 56 -22.12 4.27 -9.73
CA TYR A 56 -22.16 3.81 -8.34
C TYR A 56 -21.85 2.33 -8.19
N LYS A 57 -22.24 1.48 -9.14
CA LYS A 57 -21.84 0.06 -9.15
C LYS A 57 -20.33 -0.09 -9.29
N LYS A 58 -19.70 0.62 -10.24
CA LYS A 58 -18.24 0.61 -10.42
C LYS A 58 -17.52 1.15 -9.18
N LEU A 59 -18.04 2.21 -8.58
CA LEU A 59 -17.49 2.81 -7.37
C LEU A 59 -17.55 1.85 -6.19
N ALA A 60 -18.68 1.16 -5.99
CA ALA A 60 -18.81 0.15 -4.95
C ALA A 60 -17.77 -0.97 -5.11
N ILE A 61 -17.53 -1.46 -6.34
CA ILE A 61 -16.51 -2.48 -6.62
C ILE A 61 -15.10 -1.98 -6.24
N SER A 62 -14.73 -0.76 -6.65
CA SER A 62 -13.42 -0.20 -6.29
C SER A 62 -13.27 0.05 -4.79
N LEU A 63 -14.32 0.51 -4.11
CA LEU A 63 -14.30 0.70 -2.67
C LEU A 63 -14.22 -0.65 -1.94
N GLU A 64 -14.88 -1.70 -2.44
CA GLU A 64 -14.79 -3.06 -1.88
C GLU A 64 -13.39 -3.63 -2.05
N ALA A 65 -12.73 -3.42 -3.20
CA ALA A 65 -11.33 -3.79 -3.39
C ALA A 65 -10.39 -3.06 -2.40
N LEU A 66 -10.70 -1.80 -2.04
CA LEU A 66 -9.92 -1.04 -1.08
C LEU A 66 -10.18 -1.43 0.37
N SER A 67 -11.41 -1.57 0.84
CA SER A 67 -11.70 -1.78 2.26
C SER A 67 -12.06 -3.22 2.62
N GLY A 68 -12.40 -4.05 1.64
CA GLY A 68 -12.92 -5.41 1.81
C GLY A 68 -14.44 -5.47 1.78
N THR A 69 -14.97 -6.68 1.91
CA THR A 69 -16.41 -6.91 1.91
C THR A 69 -17.05 -6.40 3.21
N THR A 70 -18.30 -5.93 3.13
CA THR A 70 -19.04 -5.42 4.31
C THR A 70 -19.29 -6.48 5.38
N GLN A 71 -19.38 -7.75 5.00
CA GLN A 71 -19.57 -8.87 5.92
C GLN A 71 -18.28 -9.21 6.70
N GLU A 72 -17.11 -8.86 6.18
CA GLU A 72 -15.81 -9.10 6.83
C GLU A 72 -15.37 -7.96 7.76
N TYR A 73 -16.10 -6.84 7.83
CA TYR A 73 -15.79 -5.76 8.79
C TYR A 73 -15.93 -6.20 10.24
N MET A 74 -16.79 -7.18 10.54
CA MET A 74 -16.97 -7.72 11.89
C MET A 74 -15.91 -8.75 12.31
N ARG A 75 -14.98 -9.13 11.41
CA ARG A 75 -13.87 -10.03 11.74
C ARG A 75 -12.56 -9.23 11.74
N ILE A 76 -12.13 -8.85 12.94
CA ILE A 76 -10.94 -8.02 13.18
C ILE A 76 -9.63 -8.77 12.85
N PHE A 77 -9.66 -10.11 12.82
CA PHE A 77 -8.46 -10.92 12.57
C PHE A 77 -8.75 -12.13 11.67
N SER A 78 -8.43 -11.98 10.38
CA SER A 78 -8.37 -13.09 9.43
C SER A 78 -7.26 -12.82 8.42
N TRP A 79 -6.18 -13.59 8.55
CA TRP A 79 -4.87 -13.29 7.93
C TRP A 79 -4.80 -13.58 6.42
N ASN A 80 -5.85 -14.19 5.85
CA ASN A 80 -5.93 -14.58 4.44
C ASN A 80 -7.34 -14.35 3.84
N GLN A 81 -8.11 -13.44 4.41
CA GLN A 81 -9.40 -13.07 3.80
C GLN A 81 -9.20 -11.98 2.76
N ASN A 82 -10.15 -11.88 1.83
CA ASN A 82 -10.27 -10.83 0.82
C ASN A 82 -10.52 -9.43 1.44
N GLY A 83 -9.92 -9.16 2.60
CA GLY A 83 -9.89 -7.85 3.24
C GLY A 83 -9.11 -6.92 2.33
N GLY A 84 -9.78 -5.89 1.84
CA GLY A 84 -9.25 -4.99 0.83
C GLY A 84 -7.92 -4.34 1.21
N PHE A 85 -7.26 -3.76 0.23
CA PHE A 85 -5.89 -3.28 0.33
C PHE A 85 -5.66 -2.33 1.53
N LEU A 86 -6.57 -1.39 1.80
CA LEU A 86 -6.48 -0.46 2.94
C LEU A 86 -6.61 -1.16 4.29
N LYS A 87 -7.44 -2.20 4.42
CA LYS A 87 -7.56 -2.97 5.65
C LYS A 87 -6.24 -3.67 5.96
N LYS A 88 -5.61 -4.27 4.94
CA LYS A 88 -4.29 -4.92 5.10
C LYS A 88 -3.18 -3.92 5.41
N ILE A 89 -3.12 -2.80 4.70
CA ILE A 89 -2.15 -1.72 4.99
C ILE A 89 -2.32 -1.25 6.44
N MET A 90 -3.56 -1.02 6.89
CA MET A 90 -3.85 -0.66 8.28
C MET A 90 -3.33 -1.73 9.23
N THR A 91 -3.65 -3.01 9.03
CA THR A 91 -3.17 -4.11 9.88
C THR A 91 -1.64 -4.18 9.94
N TYR A 92 -0.96 -4.15 8.80
CA TYR A 92 0.50 -4.20 8.76
C TYR A 92 1.13 -2.97 9.39
N SER A 93 0.56 -1.78 9.17
CA SER A 93 1.06 -0.54 9.77
C SER A 93 0.89 -0.49 11.28
N THR A 94 -0.20 -1.05 11.82
CA THR A 94 -0.39 -1.20 13.28
C THR A 94 0.63 -2.15 13.87
N GLN A 95 0.82 -3.33 13.26
CA GLN A 95 1.84 -4.28 13.73
C GLN A 95 3.25 -3.68 13.66
N LEU A 96 3.56 -3.00 12.55
CA LEU A 96 4.83 -2.32 12.37
C LEU A 96 5.03 -1.25 13.44
N SER A 97 4.02 -0.41 13.68
CA SER A 97 4.10 0.62 14.72
C SER A 97 4.25 0.03 16.10
N ASP A 98 3.62 -1.10 16.42
CA ASP A 98 3.74 -1.74 17.74
C ASP A 98 5.17 -2.27 17.96
N ILE A 99 5.81 -2.83 16.93
CA ILE A 99 7.17 -3.36 16.99
C ILE A 99 8.20 -2.23 17.06
N THR A 100 7.96 -1.13 16.34
CA THR A 100 8.92 -0.02 16.21
C THR A 100 8.54 1.21 17.04
N ALA A 101 7.53 1.12 17.91
CA ALA A 101 6.87 2.25 18.58
C ALA A 101 7.84 3.21 19.28
N SER A 102 8.86 2.66 19.92
CA SER A 102 9.84 3.43 20.70
C SER A 102 10.95 4.05 19.85
N LYS A 103 11.08 3.66 18.57
CA LYS A 103 12.23 4.00 17.72
C LYS A 103 11.84 4.78 16.47
N ASN A 104 10.59 4.70 16.02
CA ASN A 104 10.20 5.17 14.71
C ASN A 104 8.85 5.92 14.73
N ALA A 105 8.92 7.25 14.74
CA ALA A 105 7.74 8.11 14.66
C ALA A 105 7.04 8.05 13.29
N ASP A 106 7.74 7.66 12.23
CA ASP A 106 7.18 7.55 10.89
C ASP A 106 6.29 6.31 10.76
N ALA A 107 6.59 5.21 11.44
CA ALA A 107 5.70 4.04 11.52
C ALA A 107 4.30 4.42 12.07
N LEU A 108 4.25 5.24 13.13
CA LEU A 108 2.99 5.77 13.68
C LEU A 108 2.26 6.69 12.69
N LYS A 109 2.99 7.49 11.90
CA LYS A 109 2.39 8.33 10.85
C LYS A 109 1.80 7.47 9.73
N VAL A 110 2.50 6.42 9.30
CA VAL A 110 1.98 5.46 8.31
C VAL A 110 0.69 4.83 8.83
N GLN A 111 0.68 4.34 10.06
CA GLN A 111 -0.51 3.79 10.70
C GLN A 111 -1.67 4.79 10.72
N ARG A 112 -1.41 6.04 11.13
CA ARG A 112 -2.42 7.10 11.17
C ARG A 112 -3.02 7.36 9.79
N TYR A 113 -2.20 7.49 8.74
CA TYR A 113 -2.70 7.75 7.39
C TYR A 113 -3.41 6.54 6.78
N ALA A 114 -2.95 5.32 7.07
CA ALA A 114 -3.62 4.09 6.65
C ALA A 114 -5.01 3.99 7.27
N ASN A 115 -5.12 4.20 8.59
CA ASN A 115 -6.39 4.19 9.30
C ASN A 115 -7.35 5.27 8.78
N LYS A 116 -6.87 6.51 8.56
CA LYS A 116 -7.68 7.58 7.98
C LYS A 116 -8.23 7.21 6.60
N ALA A 117 -7.38 6.70 5.71
CA ALA A 117 -7.80 6.27 4.38
C ALA A 117 -8.87 5.17 4.46
N TRP A 118 -8.66 4.19 5.35
CA TRP A 118 -9.60 3.08 5.55
C TRP A 118 -10.95 3.57 6.08
N VAL A 119 -10.97 4.39 7.13
CA VAL A 119 -12.21 4.96 7.70
C VAL A 119 -13.00 5.76 6.67
N HIS A 120 -12.35 6.61 5.87
CA HIS A 120 -13.04 7.33 4.79
C HIS A 120 -13.59 6.39 3.72
N CYS A 121 -12.91 5.27 3.45
CA CYS A 121 -13.41 4.23 2.54
C CYS A 121 -14.66 3.52 3.09
N LEU A 122 -14.72 3.24 4.40
CA LEU A 122 -15.91 2.71 5.06
C LEU A 122 -17.08 3.69 4.98
N HIS A 123 -16.81 4.97 5.27
CA HIS A 123 -17.82 6.01 5.18
C HIS A 123 -18.38 6.15 3.75
N CYS A 124 -17.53 6.01 2.72
CA CYS A 124 -18.01 5.95 1.34
C CYS A 124 -18.97 4.77 1.10
N HIS A 125 -18.67 3.58 1.66
CA HIS A 125 -19.59 2.44 1.57
C HIS A 125 -20.94 2.73 2.23
N ASP A 126 -20.94 3.32 3.43
CA ASP A 126 -22.17 3.66 4.14
C ASP A 126 -23.05 4.63 3.31
N LEU A 127 -22.45 5.68 2.75
CA LEU A 127 -23.12 6.62 1.85
C LEU A 127 -23.63 5.95 0.56
N LEU A 128 -22.95 4.90 0.09
CA LEU A 128 -23.37 4.09 -1.05
C LEU A 128 -24.42 3.03 -0.73
N LEU A 129 -24.65 2.68 0.53
CA LEU A 129 -25.70 1.75 0.94
C LEU A 129 -27.06 2.45 1.07
N LEU A 130 -27.06 3.75 1.37
CA LEU A 130 -28.26 4.61 1.45
C LEU A 130 -28.89 4.94 0.07
N ARG A 131 -28.65 4.11 -0.97
CA ARG A 131 -28.91 4.36 -2.42
C ARG A 131 -30.27 4.91 -2.80
N ASN A 132 -31.31 4.62 -2.00
CA ASN A 132 -32.69 4.88 -2.39
C ASN A 132 -33.13 6.33 -2.15
N LYS A 133 -32.32 7.15 -1.45
CA LYS A 133 -32.65 8.56 -1.16
C LYS A 133 -31.40 9.46 -1.15
N GLN A 134 -30.46 9.26 -2.06
CA GLN A 134 -29.27 10.13 -2.11
C GLN A 134 -29.66 11.57 -2.42
N THR A 135 -29.52 12.41 -1.41
CA THR A 135 -29.64 13.86 -1.52
C THR A 135 -28.38 14.43 -2.19
N GLU A 136 -28.46 15.67 -2.68
CA GLU A 136 -27.26 16.40 -3.14
C GLU A 136 -26.21 16.56 -2.04
N LYS A 137 -26.65 16.56 -0.77
CA LYS A 137 -25.75 16.56 0.39
C LYS A 137 -24.93 15.27 0.44
N ASP A 138 -25.58 14.10 0.32
CA ASP A 138 -24.90 12.80 0.37
C ASP A 138 -23.88 12.64 -0.76
N LYS A 139 -24.20 13.18 -1.95
CA LYS A 139 -23.26 13.22 -3.07
C LYS A 139 -22.02 14.05 -2.74
N LYS A 140 -22.20 15.27 -2.22
CA LYS A 140 -21.07 16.13 -1.81
C LYS A 140 -20.23 15.48 -0.71
N GLU A 141 -20.87 14.82 0.24
CA GLU A 141 -20.20 14.10 1.32
C GLU A 141 -19.38 12.92 0.79
N LEU A 142 -19.94 12.14 -0.14
CA LEU A 142 -19.23 11.05 -0.82
C LEU A 142 -18.01 11.57 -1.59
N LEU A 143 -18.16 12.65 -2.35
CA LEU A 143 -17.07 13.26 -3.10
C LEU A 143 -15.95 13.75 -2.15
N SER A 144 -16.31 14.41 -1.06
CA SER A 144 -15.37 14.86 -0.02
C SER A 144 -14.63 13.67 0.63
N ALA A 145 -15.33 12.59 0.95
CA ALA A 145 -14.73 11.39 1.52
C ALA A 145 -13.73 10.72 0.55
N LEU A 146 -14.06 10.65 -0.75
CA LEU A 146 -13.16 10.14 -1.78
C LEU A 146 -11.87 10.98 -1.91
N GLU A 147 -11.97 12.30 -1.80
CA GLU A 147 -10.82 13.20 -1.79
C GLU A 147 -9.91 12.96 -0.57
N GLU A 148 -10.49 12.75 0.61
CA GLU A 148 -9.73 12.46 1.82
C GLU A 148 -9.04 11.08 1.79
N ILE A 149 -9.62 10.06 1.12
CA ILE A 149 -8.92 8.79 0.84
C ILE A 149 -7.67 9.07 0.01
N GLN A 150 -7.81 9.83 -1.09
CA GLN A 150 -6.69 10.13 -1.98
C GLN A 150 -5.60 10.93 -1.26
N LYS A 151 -5.98 11.93 -0.47
CA LYS A 151 -5.06 12.74 0.33
C LYS A 151 -4.32 11.90 1.36
N SER A 152 -5.03 11.03 2.08
CA SER A 152 -4.44 10.12 3.06
C SER A 152 -3.45 9.15 2.41
N LEU A 153 -3.80 8.56 1.25
CA LEU A 153 -2.88 7.69 0.50
C LEU A 153 -1.65 8.42 -0.04
N LYS A 154 -1.78 9.68 -0.48
CA LYS A 154 -0.62 10.51 -0.88
C LYS A 154 0.31 10.81 0.30
N MET A 155 -0.25 11.09 1.48
CA MET A 155 0.55 11.32 2.68
C MET A 155 1.22 10.03 3.15
N LEU A 156 0.51 8.90 3.12
CA LEU A 156 1.08 7.58 3.38
C LEU A 156 2.26 7.30 2.45
N ALA A 157 2.11 7.55 1.15
CA ALA A 157 3.17 7.37 0.16
C ALA A 157 4.45 8.13 0.51
N ARG A 158 4.32 9.40 0.94
CA ARG A 158 5.46 10.25 1.33
C ARG A 158 6.19 9.70 2.54
N VAL A 159 5.46 9.27 3.57
CA VAL A 159 6.05 8.72 4.79
C VAL A 159 6.67 7.34 4.52
N ALA A 160 5.98 6.48 3.77
CA ALA A 160 6.50 5.16 3.40
C ALA A 160 7.83 5.27 2.63
N VAL A 161 7.98 6.24 1.73
CA VAL A 161 9.26 6.48 1.04
C VAL A 161 10.37 6.90 2.01
N ALA A 162 10.06 7.74 3.01
CA ALA A 162 11.05 8.12 4.01
C ALA A 162 11.52 6.91 4.82
N MET A 163 10.62 5.99 5.16
CA MET A 163 10.94 4.76 5.89
C MET A 163 11.82 3.79 5.10
N ILE A 164 11.85 3.83 3.76
CA ILE A 164 12.68 2.91 2.96
C ILE A 164 14.16 2.97 3.38
N THR A 165 14.68 4.14 3.76
CA THR A 165 16.09 4.26 4.17
C THR A 165 16.41 3.53 5.48
N GLU A 166 15.41 3.28 6.32
CA GLU A 166 15.57 2.48 7.55
C GLU A 166 15.77 1.00 7.23
N TYR A 167 15.32 0.57 6.04
CA TYR A 167 15.44 -0.80 5.52
C TYR A 167 16.53 -0.94 4.45
N GLN A 168 17.51 -0.04 4.43
CA GLN A 168 18.61 -0.07 3.45
C GLN A 168 19.50 -1.32 3.54
N ASP A 169 19.52 -2.00 4.69
CA ASP A 169 20.30 -3.21 4.92
C ASP A 169 19.47 -4.50 4.77
N ASP A 170 18.21 -4.40 4.35
CA ASP A 170 17.34 -5.55 4.11
C ASP A 170 17.22 -5.87 2.62
N GLU A 171 17.69 -7.06 2.23
CA GLU A 171 17.68 -7.47 0.83
C GLU A 171 16.26 -7.68 0.26
N ASN A 172 15.28 -8.06 1.08
CA ASN A 172 13.92 -8.35 0.60
C ASN A 172 13.18 -7.06 0.25
N VAL A 173 13.29 -6.03 1.09
CA VAL A 173 12.70 -4.71 0.82
C VAL A 173 13.34 -4.10 -0.43
N LEU A 174 14.67 -4.10 -0.52
CA LEU A 174 15.36 -3.54 -1.67
C LEU A 174 15.05 -4.29 -2.97
N PHE A 175 15.06 -5.62 -2.94
CA PHE A 175 14.75 -6.42 -4.11
C PHE A 175 13.28 -6.29 -4.52
N PHE A 176 12.36 -6.15 -3.56
CA PHE A 176 10.96 -5.83 -3.84
C PHE A 176 10.82 -4.51 -4.60
N ILE A 177 11.45 -3.44 -4.12
CA ILE A 177 11.42 -2.13 -4.80
C ILE A 177 11.99 -2.25 -6.21
N LEU A 178 13.09 -2.98 -6.37
CA LEU A 178 13.73 -3.21 -7.66
C LEU A 178 12.83 -3.96 -8.64
N ARG A 179 12.14 -5.03 -8.20
CA ARG A 179 11.18 -5.79 -9.01
C ARG A 179 9.97 -4.96 -9.42
N HIS A 180 9.58 -4.00 -8.60
CA HIS A 180 8.42 -3.13 -8.82
C HIS A 180 8.81 -1.74 -9.35
N LYS A 181 10.01 -1.59 -9.93
CA LYS A 181 10.57 -0.32 -10.45
C LYS A 181 9.56 0.56 -11.16
N GLU A 182 8.88 0.02 -12.17
CA GLU A 182 7.95 0.80 -13.01
C GLU A 182 6.79 1.39 -12.20
N GLN A 183 6.28 0.64 -11.21
CA GLN A 183 5.18 1.07 -10.36
C GLN A 183 5.64 2.19 -9.43
N PHE A 184 6.84 2.06 -8.85
CA PHE A 184 7.45 3.10 -8.02
C PHE A 184 7.81 4.35 -8.83
N ASP A 185 8.40 4.22 -10.02
CA ASP A 185 8.74 5.34 -10.90
C ASP A 185 7.48 6.08 -11.40
N LYS A 186 6.41 5.35 -11.70
CA LYS A 186 5.11 5.96 -12.06
C LYS A 186 4.53 6.76 -10.90
N LEU A 187 4.70 6.28 -9.68
CA LEU A 187 4.12 6.84 -8.47
C LEU A 187 4.89 8.06 -7.94
N PHE A 188 6.21 7.95 -7.86
CA PHE A 188 7.09 8.91 -7.21
C PHE A 188 7.89 9.78 -8.18
N GLY A 189 7.77 9.52 -9.48
CA GLY A 189 8.42 10.25 -10.55
C GLY A 189 9.47 9.42 -11.28
N LYS A 190 9.72 9.77 -12.55
CA LYS A 190 10.67 9.04 -13.41
C LYS A 190 12.03 8.88 -12.73
N ARG A 191 12.61 7.68 -12.86
CA ARG A 191 13.92 7.32 -12.30
C ARG A 191 13.97 7.39 -10.77
N PHE A 192 12.83 7.31 -10.07
CA PHE A 192 12.78 7.31 -8.61
C PHE A 192 13.61 6.17 -8.03
N VAL A 193 13.44 4.93 -8.52
CA VAL A 193 14.19 3.77 -7.99
C VAL A 193 15.69 3.90 -8.27
N SER A 194 16.08 4.41 -9.45
CA SER A 194 17.50 4.66 -9.77
C SER A 194 18.12 5.69 -8.81
N LYS A 195 17.41 6.80 -8.54
CA LYS A 195 17.84 7.84 -7.57
C LYS A 195 17.91 7.30 -6.15
N LEU A 196 16.93 6.50 -5.74
CA LEU A 196 16.91 5.84 -4.44
C LEU A 196 18.13 4.92 -4.28
N PHE A 197 18.37 4.02 -5.23
CA PHE A 197 19.52 3.11 -5.16
C PHE A 197 20.85 3.85 -5.21
N SER A 198 20.96 4.94 -5.99
CA SER A 198 22.16 5.78 -6.01
C SER A 198 22.42 6.45 -4.65
N LYS A 199 21.36 6.83 -3.92
CA LYS A 199 21.46 7.38 -2.56
C LYS A 199 21.88 6.31 -1.55
N LEU A 200 21.31 5.10 -1.64
CA LEU A 200 21.62 4.00 -0.72
C LEU A 200 23.01 3.39 -0.98
N PHE A 201 23.47 3.40 -2.23
CA PHE A 201 24.75 2.83 -2.64
C PHE A 201 25.63 3.91 -3.30
N PRO A 202 26.28 4.79 -2.50
CA PRO A 202 27.08 5.91 -3.02
C PRO A 202 28.30 5.45 -3.83
N LYS A 203 28.73 4.19 -3.68
CA LYS A 203 29.78 3.54 -4.48
C LYS A 203 29.27 3.00 -5.83
N GLY A 204 28.04 3.34 -6.22
CA GLY A 204 27.41 2.95 -7.48
C GLY A 204 26.51 1.71 -7.38
N LEU A 205 25.66 1.53 -8.40
CA LEU A 205 24.68 0.44 -8.50
C LEU A 205 25.31 -0.97 -8.48
N SER A 206 26.55 -1.09 -8.98
CA SER A 206 27.35 -2.32 -8.86
C SER A 206 27.61 -2.75 -7.41
N ASN A 207 27.65 -1.81 -6.46
CA ASN A 207 27.72 -2.15 -5.04
C ASN A 207 26.38 -2.75 -4.56
N GLY A 208 25.25 -2.12 -4.90
CA GLY A 208 23.91 -2.65 -4.60
C GLY A 208 23.67 -4.05 -5.19
N LYS A 209 24.11 -4.29 -6.43
CA LYS A 209 24.10 -5.63 -7.05
C LYS A 209 24.85 -6.66 -6.19
N ARG A 210 26.11 -6.36 -5.84
CA ARG A 210 26.93 -7.27 -5.02
C ARG A 210 26.33 -7.49 -3.63
N PHE A 211 25.76 -6.45 -3.03
CA PHE A 211 25.07 -6.54 -1.75
C PHE A 211 23.91 -7.53 -1.82
N LEU A 212 22.99 -7.35 -2.77
CA LEU A 212 21.81 -8.22 -2.93
C LEU A 212 22.20 -9.67 -3.22
N ILE A 213 23.11 -9.89 -4.19
CA ILE A 213 23.59 -11.23 -4.53
C ILE A 213 24.19 -11.90 -3.29
N ARG A 214 25.12 -11.24 -2.60
CA ARG A 214 25.77 -11.82 -1.41
C ARG A 214 24.75 -12.21 -0.33
N ARG A 215 23.74 -11.37 -0.08
CA ARG A 215 22.71 -11.63 0.94
C ARG A 215 21.82 -12.81 0.57
N TYR A 216 21.37 -12.90 -0.68
CA TYR A 216 20.54 -14.01 -1.16
C TYR A 216 21.32 -15.33 -1.28
N LYS A 217 22.57 -15.30 -1.76
CA LYS A 217 23.45 -16.48 -1.79
C LYS A 217 23.67 -17.06 -0.40
N LYS A 218 23.90 -16.22 0.62
CA LYS A 218 24.04 -16.67 2.02
C LYS A 218 22.81 -17.42 2.53
N ARG A 219 21.64 -17.16 1.95
CA ARG A 219 20.36 -17.80 2.29
C ARG A 219 20.01 -18.97 1.37
N GLY A 220 20.88 -19.33 0.42
CA GLY A 220 20.68 -20.43 -0.52
C GLY A 220 19.86 -20.09 -1.77
N PHE A 221 19.66 -18.80 -2.08
CA PHE A 221 18.91 -18.34 -3.26
C PHE A 221 19.85 -17.89 -4.39
N ASP A 222 20.68 -18.82 -4.88
CA ASP A 222 21.63 -18.56 -5.96
C ASP A 222 20.94 -18.28 -7.30
N ASP A 223 19.75 -18.84 -7.49
CA ASP A 223 18.89 -18.69 -8.67
C ASP A 223 18.40 -17.24 -8.91
N LEU A 224 18.43 -16.40 -7.88
CA LEU A 224 18.05 -14.99 -7.98
C LEU A 224 19.14 -14.09 -8.60
N GLU A 225 20.38 -14.55 -8.66
CA GLU A 225 21.50 -13.79 -9.23
C GLU A 225 21.23 -13.23 -10.65
N PRO A 226 20.81 -14.04 -11.64
CA PRO A 226 20.53 -13.52 -12.99
C PRO A 226 19.44 -12.46 -12.99
N ILE A 227 18.40 -12.63 -12.16
CA ILE A 227 17.28 -11.68 -12.06
C ILE A 227 17.76 -10.35 -11.45
N ILE A 228 18.56 -10.41 -10.39
CA ILE A 228 19.16 -9.22 -9.77
C ILE A 228 20.06 -8.49 -10.78
N ALA A 229 20.90 -9.23 -11.51
CA ALA A 229 21.78 -8.66 -12.51
C ALA A 229 20.99 -7.92 -13.60
N GLN A 230 19.97 -8.56 -14.17
CA GLN A 230 19.09 -7.96 -15.17
C GLN A 230 18.45 -6.67 -14.64
N LYS A 231 17.85 -6.72 -13.45
CA LYS A 231 17.14 -5.57 -12.88
C LYS A 231 18.05 -4.39 -12.57
N ILE A 232 19.30 -4.63 -12.15
CA ILE A 232 20.28 -3.56 -11.94
C ILE A 232 20.70 -2.94 -13.28
N THR A 233 20.93 -3.74 -14.32
CA THR A 233 21.24 -3.21 -15.66
C THR A 233 20.08 -2.33 -16.18
N GLU A 234 18.83 -2.74 -15.97
CA GLU A 234 17.64 -1.92 -16.29
C GLU A 234 17.56 -0.59 -15.52
N LEU A 235 18.29 -0.43 -14.40
CA LEU A 235 18.41 0.84 -13.67
C LEU A 235 19.54 1.73 -14.21
N GLU A 236 20.60 1.13 -14.76
CA GLU A 236 21.73 1.83 -15.36
C GLU A 236 21.34 2.44 -16.72
N THR A 237 20.49 1.77 -17.48
CA THR A 237 20.08 2.19 -18.83
C THR A 237 18.85 3.10 -18.87
N ALA A 238 18.21 3.39 -17.73
CA ALA A 238 16.98 4.18 -17.63
C ALA A 238 17.23 5.60 -17.11
#